data_AF-A0A1S9D864-F1
#
_entry.id   AF-A0A1S9D864-F1
#
_cell.length_a   1.000
_cell.length_b   1.000
_cell.length_c   1.000
_cell.angle_alpha   90.00
_cell.angle_beta   90.00
_cell.angle_gamma   90.00
#
_symmetry.space_group_name_H-M   'P 1'
#
loop_
_entity.id
_entity.type
_entity.pdbx_description
1 polymer ?
#
loop_
_entity_poly.entity_id
_entity_poly.type
_entity_poly.pdbx_seq_one_letter_code
_entity_poly.pdbx_strand_id
1 'polypeptide(L)'
;MPEPNIIPFPYPLGVGTDICHIPRIRRILTHENPNHVHRFVKRIFCQSELDAFQQRHEKVLQLKKGLDTGIRENEESSLQQDKYDRALWRLSSWVAGRFAAKEAAMKAVSPQRLGWHHAEVLVPPGQMKPLLVIHSFKHADTAERNGENPLRFIEEGETGGTWLIR
;
A
#
# COMPACT_ATOMS: atom_id res chain seq x y z
N MET A 1 12.29 24.43 41.45
CA MET A 1 11.12 23.72 40.89
C MET A 1 11.45 22.24 40.91
N PRO A 2 10.63 21.36 41.49
CA PRO A 2 10.84 19.92 41.35
C PRO A 2 10.64 19.51 39.89
N GLU A 3 11.55 18.69 39.36
CA GLU A 3 11.45 18.10 38.03
C GLU A 3 10.16 17.27 37.93
N PRO A 4 9.38 17.40 36.83
CA PRO A 4 8.19 16.60 36.65
C PRO A 4 8.60 15.12 36.54
N ASN A 5 8.01 14.28 37.39
CA ASN A 5 8.19 12.84 37.35
C ASN A 5 7.41 12.28 36.14
N ILE A 6 8.00 12.40 34.94
CA ILE A 6 7.43 11.90 33.70
C ILE A 6 7.68 10.40 33.65
N ILE A 7 6.65 9.62 33.96
CA ILE A 7 6.67 8.17 33.74
C ILE A 7 6.38 7.93 32.25
N PRO A 8 7.32 7.33 31.49
CA PRO A 8 7.07 7.03 30.08
C PRO A 8 5.93 6.02 29.93
N PHE A 9 5.26 6.06 28.79
CA PHE A 9 4.17 5.12 28.50
C PHE A 9 4.70 3.67 28.52
N PRO A 10 3.99 2.72 29.18
CA PRO A 10 4.52 1.40 29.51
C PRO A 10 4.73 0.45 28.31
N TYR A 11 4.22 0.79 27.12
CA TYR A 11 4.42 0.00 25.90
C TYR A 11 5.10 0.84 24.81
N PRO A 12 6.06 0.32 24.04
CA PRO A 12 6.72 1.08 22.98
C PRO A 12 5.80 1.17 21.73
N LEU A 13 4.70 1.93 21.82
CA LEU A 13 3.82 2.19 20.69
C LEU A 13 4.26 3.47 19.97
N GLY A 14 4.49 3.36 18.67
CA GLY A 14 4.73 4.50 17.79
C GLY A 14 3.47 4.87 17.01
N VAL A 15 3.30 6.18 16.77
CA VAL A 15 2.25 6.72 15.90
C VAL A 15 2.93 7.33 14.69
N GLY A 16 2.45 6.99 13.50
CA GLY A 16 2.89 7.61 12.26
C GLY A 16 1.71 8.24 11.54
N THR A 17 1.96 9.41 10.96
CA THR A 17 0.99 10.16 10.17
C THR A 17 1.58 10.49 8.81
N ASP A 18 0.72 10.53 7.79
CA ASP A 18 1.12 10.93 6.45
C ASP A 18 -0.02 11.61 5.69
N ILE A 19 0.35 12.54 4.81
CA ILE A 19 -0.58 13.24 3.94
C ILE A 19 -0.15 13.07 2.50
N CYS A 20 -1.07 12.62 1.64
CA CYS A 20 -0.80 12.40 0.23
C CYS A 20 -1.67 13.32 -0.65
N HIS A 21 -1.03 14.05 -1.56
CA HIS A 21 -1.70 14.96 -2.48
C HIS A 21 -2.23 14.22 -3.72
N ILE A 22 -3.55 13.98 -3.79
CA ILE A 22 -4.20 13.22 -4.88
C ILE A 22 -3.87 13.77 -6.29
N PRO A 23 -3.88 15.10 -6.55
CA PRO A 23 -3.50 15.62 -7.86
C PRO A 23 -2.07 15.28 -8.28
N ARG A 24 -1.13 15.11 -7.33
CA ARG A 24 0.23 14.65 -7.64
C ARG A 24 0.22 13.20 -8.11
N ILE A 25 -0.53 12.33 -7.43
CA ILE A 25 -0.72 10.94 -7.86
C ILE A 25 -1.37 10.89 -9.24
N ARG A 26 -2.41 11.70 -9.47
CA ARG A 26 -3.06 11.81 -10.79
C ARG A 26 -2.05 12.14 -11.89
N ARG A 27 -1.19 13.15 -11.70
CA ARG A 27 -0.14 13.52 -12.65
C ARG A 27 0.84 12.38 -12.92
N ILE A 28 1.19 11.58 -11.90
CA ILE A 28 2.04 10.39 -12.08
C ILE A 28 1.32 9.36 -12.94
N LEU A 29 0.05 9.09 -12.65
CA LEU A 29 -0.76 8.09 -13.37
C LEU A 29 -1.09 8.48 -14.81
N THR A 30 -1.22 9.77 -15.10
CA THR A 30 -1.47 10.28 -16.45
C THR A 30 -0.20 10.68 -17.20
N HIS A 31 0.97 10.32 -16.67
CA HIS A 31 2.24 10.69 -17.29
C HIS A 31 2.35 10.06 -18.69
N GLU A 32 2.82 10.84 -19.66
CA GLU A 32 2.90 10.42 -21.07
C GLU A 32 3.71 9.14 -21.26
N ASN A 33 4.86 9.06 -20.58
CA ASN A 33 5.68 7.86 -20.58
C ASN A 33 5.13 6.79 -19.59
N PRO A 34 4.63 5.63 -20.08
CA PRO A 34 4.02 4.60 -19.24
C PRO A 34 5.01 3.96 -18.25
N ASN A 35 6.33 4.04 -18.53
CA ASN A 35 7.34 3.54 -17.62
C ASN A 35 7.35 4.28 -16.27
N HIS A 36 6.89 5.53 -16.21
CA HIS A 36 6.80 6.27 -14.95
C HIS A 36 5.77 5.67 -14.01
N VAL A 37 4.57 5.38 -14.54
CA VAL A 37 3.51 4.70 -13.80
C VAL A 37 4.00 3.34 -13.32
N HIS A 38 4.56 2.55 -14.24
CA HIS A 38 5.02 1.19 -13.95
C HIS A 38 6.11 1.16 -12.86
N ARG A 39 7.13 2.03 -12.94
CA ARG A 39 8.18 2.12 -11.89
C ARG A 39 7.61 2.57 -10.55
N PHE A 40 6.70 3.55 -10.56
CA PHE A 40 6.08 4.07 -9.36
C PHE A 40 5.28 2.98 -8.62
N VAL A 41 4.37 2.30 -9.32
CA VAL A 41 3.53 1.29 -8.69
C VAL A 41 4.34 0.07 -8.26
N LYS A 42 5.33 -0.38 -9.06
CA LYS A 42 6.22 -1.48 -8.66
C LYS A 42 7.04 -1.18 -7.42
N ARG A 43 7.40 0.08 -7.19
CA ARG A 43 8.13 0.47 -5.97
C ARG A 43 7.27 0.36 -4.72
N ILE A 44 5.98 0.67 -4.82
CA ILE A 44 5.10 0.89 -3.66
C ILE A 44 4.27 -0.35 -3.33
N PHE A 45 3.74 -1.03 -4.34
CA PHE A 45 2.76 -2.10 -4.16
C PHE A 45 3.43 -3.47 -4.09
N CYS A 46 2.90 -4.33 -3.22
CA CYS A 46 3.14 -5.77 -3.28
C CYS A 46 2.37 -6.39 -4.46
N GLN A 47 2.57 -7.67 -4.74
CA GLN A 47 2.00 -8.32 -5.92
C GLN A 47 0.46 -8.27 -5.95
N SER A 48 -0.21 -8.58 -4.83
CA SER A 48 -1.67 -8.52 -4.73
C SER A 48 -2.23 -7.11 -4.96
N GLU A 49 -1.56 -6.09 -4.43
CA GLU A 49 -1.93 -4.68 -4.68
C GLU A 49 -1.66 -4.26 -6.13
N LEU A 50 -0.59 -4.77 -6.75
CA LEU A 50 -0.30 -4.55 -8.17
C LEU A 50 -1.39 -5.13 -9.05
N ASP A 51 -1.85 -6.36 -8.77
CA ASP A 51 -2.92 -7.00 -9.54
C ASP A 51 -4.24 -6.19 -9.41
N ALA A 52 -4.56 -5.77 -8.18
CA ALA A 52 -5.71 -4.91 -7.90
C ALA A 52 -5.59 -3.53 -8.56
N PHE A 53 -4.38 -2.98 -8.68
CA PHE A 53 -4.09 -1.74 -9.40
C PHE A 53 -4.32 -1.93 -10.90
N GLN A 54 -3.74 -2.98 -11.50
CA GLN A 54 -3.83 -3.27 -12.93
C GLN A 54 -5.29 -3.39 -13.37
N GLN A 55 -6.12 -4.13 -12.63
CA GLN A 55 -7.55 -4.26 -12.93
C GLN A 55 -8.30 -2.92 -12.94
N ARG A 56 -7.95 -2.00 -12.02
CA ARG A 56 -8.57 -0.67 -11.95
C ARG A 56 -8.02 0.27 -13.02
N HIS A 57 -6.71 0.19 -13.27
CA HIS A 57 -6.02 0.99 -14.27
C HIS A 57 -6.50 0.65 -15.68
N GLU A 58 -6.67 -0.63 -16.00
CA GLU A 58 -7.19 -1.07 -17.31
C GLU A 58 -8.58 -0.48 -17.60
N LYS A 59 -9.48 -0.44 -16.60
CA LYS A 59 -10.79 0.20 -16.73
C LYS A 59 -10.68 1.70 -17.08
N VAL A 60 -9.73 2.40 -16.46
CA VAL A 60 -9.48 3.82 -16.77
C VAL A 60 -8.92 3.98 -18.18
N LEU A 61 -8.00 3.11 -18.60
CA LEU A 61 -7.45 3.11 -19.97
C LEU A 61 -8.52 2.82 -21.02
N GLN A 62 -9.46 1.92 -20.75
CA GLN A 62 -10.59 1.65 -21.64
C GLN A 62 -11.49 2.87 -21.83
N LEU A 63 -11.79 3.59 -20.73
CA LEU A 63 -12.55 4.85 -20.80
C LEU A 63 -11.80 5.92 -21.60
N LYS A 64 -10.48 6.02 -21.43
CA LYS A 64 -9.63 6.94 -22.19
C LYS A 64 -9.66 6.63 -23.70
N LYS A 65 -9.52 5.36 -24.07
CA LYS A 65 -9.61 4.92 -25.47
C LYS A 65 -10.96 5.29 -26.09
N GLY A 66 -12.05 5.08 -25.35
CA GLY A 66 -13.40 5.46 -25.79
C GLY A 66 -13.53 6.96 -26.08
N LEU A 67 -12.97 7.78 -25.20
CA LEU A 67 -12.91 9.24 -25.36
C LEU A 67 -12.09 9.65 -26.59
N ASP A 68 -10.90 9.05 -26.79
CA ASP A 68 -10.04 9.34 -27.94
C ASP A 68 -10.72 8.94 -29.27
N THR A 69 -11.54 7.89 -29.27
CA THR A 69 -12.34 7.49 -30.45
C THR A 69 -13.61 8.32 -30.67
N GLY A 70 -14.15 8.93 -29.60
CA GLY A 70 -15.42 9.66 -29.58
C GLY A 70 -15.34 11.13 -30.01
N ILE A 71 -14.26 11.57 -30.67
CA ILE A 71 -14.06 12.95 -31.15
C ILE A 71 -15.09 13.38 -32.23
N ARG A 72 -16.10 12.55 -32.51
CA ARG A 72 -17.25 12.86 -33.38
C ARG A 72 -18.53 12.97 -32.54
N GLU A 73 -19.08 14.18 -32.44
CA GLU A 73 -20.38 14.60 -31.86
C GLU A 73 -20.37 15.15 -30.41
N ASN A 74 -21.00 16.33 -30.25
CA ASN A 74 -20.69 17.34 -29.22
C ASN A 74 -21.31 17.11 -27.82
N GLU A 75 -22.26 16.19 -27.64
CA GLU A 75 -22.93 15.98 -26.33
C GLU A 75 -22.46 14.71 -25.61
N GLU A 76 -22.23 13.60 -26.33
CA GLU A 76 -21.72 12.34 -25.73
C GLU A 76 -20.29 12.49 -25.20
N SER A 77 -19.48 13.35 -25.83
CA SER A 77 -18.11 13.65 -25.41
C SER A 77 -18.03 14.18 -23.97
N SER A 78 -18.97 15.05 -23.56
CA SER A 78 -18.99 15.61 -22.21
C SER A 78 -19.24 14.55 -21.13
N LEU A 79 -20.19 13.64 -21.36
CA LEU A 79 -20.52 12.55 -20.44
C LEU A 79 -19.40 11.49 -20.36
N GLN A 80 -18.69 11.25 -21.45
CA GLN A 80 -17.55 10.33 -21.48
C GLN A 80 -16.35 10.90 -20.73
N GLN A 81 -16.03 12.18 -20.94
CA GLN A 81 -15.00 12.90 -20.20
C GLN A 81 -15.26 12.84 -18.69
N ASP A 82 -16.49 13.13 -18.27
CA ASP A 82 -16.93 13.05 -16.88
C ASP A 82 -16.76 11.64 -16.28
N LYS A 83 -17.08 10.59 -17.04
CA LYS A 83 -16.89 9.19 -16.60
C LYS A 83 -15.40 8.89 -16.42
N TYR A 84 -14.57 9.32 -17.36
CA TYR A 84 -13.12 9.16 -17.29
C TYR A 84 -12.53 9.90 -16.08
N ASP A 85 -12.87 11.17 -15.89
CA ASP A 85 -12.34 11.98 -14.78
C ASP A 85 -12.74 11.41 -13.42
N ARG A 86 -13.99 10.96 -13.26
CA ARG A 86 -14.44 10.27 -12.04
C ARG A 86 -13.68 8.96 -11.82
N ALA A 87 -13.45 8.18 -12.86
CA ALA A 87 -12.72 6.91 -12.74
C ALA A 87 -11.24 7.14 -12.40
N LEU A 88 -10.59 8.10 -13.05
CA LEU A 88 -9.21 8.51 -12.78
C LEU A 88 -9.06 9.08 -11.38
N TRP A 89 -10.01 9.90 -10.91
CA TRP A 89 -10.00 10.42 -9.53
C TRP A 89 -10.11 9.30 -8.50
N ARG A 90 -10.99 8.31 -8.73
CA ARG A 90 -11.13 7.13 -7.87
C ARG A 90 -9.86 6.29 -7.83
N LEU A 91 -9.24 6.03 -8.98
CA LEU A 91 -7.96 5.33 -9.05
C LEU A 91 -6.85 6.11 -8.33
N SER A 92 -6.73 7.42 -8.58
CA SER A 92 -5.72 8.28 -7.94
C SER A 92 -5.89 8.30 -6.42
N SER A 93 -7.13 8.42 -5.94
CA SER A 93 -7.45 8.41 -4.51
C SER A 93 -7.12 7.06 -3.88
N TRP A 94 -7.43 5.96 -4.57
CA TRP A 94 -7.09 4.62 -4.12
C TRP A 94 -5.58 4.44 -3.99
N VAL A 95 -4.80 4.87 -4.98
CA VAL A 95 -3.33 4.81 -4.92
C VAL A 95 -2.78 5.70 -3.79
N ALA A 96 -3.29 6.95 -3.68
CA ALA A 96 -2.88 7.90 -2.65
C ALA A 96 -3.12 7.37 -1.23
N GLY A 97 -4.27 6.76 -0.98
CA GLY A 97 -4.61 6.20 0.33
C GLY A 97 -3.65 5.09 0.76
N ARG A 98 -3.25 4.20 -0.16
CA ARG A 98 -2.25 3.16 0.15
C ARG A 98 -0.86 3.72 0.36
N PHE A 99 -0.46 4.69 -0.47
CA PHE A 99 0.83 5.37 -0.30
C PHE A 99 0.92 5.99 1.10
N ALA A 100 -0.09 6.78 1.50
CA ALA A 100 -0.14 7.43 2.80
C ALA A 100 -0.20 6.42 3.96
N ALA A 101 -1.01 5.37 3.84
CA ALA A 101 -1.12 4.35 4.88
C ALA A 101 0.21 3.62 5.11
N LYS A 102 0.95 3.30 4.05
CA LYS A 102 2.27 2.66 4.15
C LYS A 102 3.31 3.61 4.75
N GLU A 103 3.34 4.87 4.33
CA GLU A 103 4.21 5.90 4.92
C GLU A 103 3.93 6.09 6.42
N ALA A 104 2.65 6.20 6.80
CA ALA A 104 2.23 6.28 8.18
C ALA A 104 2.68 5.05 8.98
N ALA A 105 2.55 3.85 8.42
CA ALA A 105 3.00 2.62 9.07
C ALA A 105 4.53 2.58 9.26
N MET A 106 5.30 2.93 8.21
CA MET A 106 6.77 2.97 8.28
C MET A 106 7.25 3.96 9.35
N LYS A 107 6.56 5.10 9.50
CA LYS A 107 6.84 6.08 10.56
C LYS A 107 6.48 5.55 11.95
N ALA A 108 5.36 4.84 12.08
CA ALA A 108 4.90 4.27 13.34
C ALA A 108 5.86 3.20 13.91
N VAL A 109 6.58 2.47 13.05
CA VAL A 109 7.50 1.39 13.46
C VAL A 109 8.96 1.82 13.52
N SER A 110 9.29 3.08 13.22
CA SER A 110 10.66 3.61 13.32
C SER A 110 11.22 3.44 14.73
N PRO A 111 12.48 2.96 14.91
CA PRO A 111 13.56 2.83 13.92
C PRO A 111 13.58 1.51 13.12
N GLN A 112 12.62 0.62 13.31
CA GLN A 112 12.57 -0.65 12.57
C GLN A 112 12.28 -0.36 11.09
N ARG A 113 13.06 -0.97 10.19
CA ARG A 113 12.95 -0.71 8.74
C ARG A 113 11.88 -1.61 8.12
N LEU A 114 10.69 -1.05 7.88
CA LEU A 114 9.67 -1.71 7.07
C LEU A 114 9.83 -1.32 5.59
N GLY A 115 9.83 -2.32 4.70
CA GLY A 115 9.86 -2.10 3.25
C GLY A 115 8.46 -1.91 2.67
N TRP A 116 8.36 -1.21 1.54
CA TRP A 116 7.08 -0.97 0.85
C TRP A 116 6.28 -2.24 0.55
N HIS A 117 6.97 -3.32 0.18
CA HIS A 117 6.33 -4.60 -0.19
C HIS A 117 5.99 -5.48 1.02
N HIS A 118 6.53 -5.15 2.19
CA HIS A 118 6.24 -5.89 3.43
C HIS A 118 4.95 -5.41 4.09
N ALA A 119 4.43 -4.25 3.67
CA ALA A 119 3.16 -3.72 4.14
C ALA A 119 2.12 -3.85 3.03
N GLU A 120 0.92 -4.30 3.36
CA GLU A 120 -0.20 -4.42 2.43
C GLU A 120 -1.46 -3.80 3.04
N VAL A 121 -2.17 -2.98 2.27
CA VAL A 121 -3.45 -2.42 2.70
C VAL A 121 -4.59 -3.26 2.15
N LEU A 122 -5.17 -4.08 3.02
CA LEU A 122 -6.31 -4.93 2.73
C LEU A 122 -7.62 -4.24 3.07
N VAL A 123 -8.65 -4.51 2.28
CA VAL A 123 -10.04 -4.17 2.61
C VAL A 123 -10.83 -5.47 2.54
N PRO A 124 -11.04 -6.16 3.67
CA PRO A 124 -11.73 -7.45 3.67
C PRO A 124 -13.16 -7.32 3.11
N PRO A 125 -13.66 -8.32 2.38
CA PRO A 125 -15.03 -8.31 1.88
C PRO A 125 -16.01 -8.21 3.06
N GLY A 126 -17.00 -7.34 2.94
CA GLY A 126 -17.98 -7.08 4.01
C GLY A 126 -17.48 -6.16 5.14
N GLN A 127 -16.23 -5.72 5.12
CA GLN A 127 -15.71 -4.73 6.06
C GLN A 127 -15.41 -3.40 5.36
N MET A 128 -15.85 -2.30 5.96
CA MET A 128 -15.54 -0.94 5.45
C MET A 128 -14.17 -0.43 5.92
N LYS A 129 -13.60 -1.03 6.97
CA LYS A 129 -12.35 -0.56 7.58
C LYS A 129 -11.15 -1.25 6.91
N PRO A 130 -10.17 -0.50 6.37
CA PRO A 130 -8.95 -1.09 5.86
C PRO A 130 -8.10 -1.66 7.01
N LEU A 131 -7.41 -2.76 6.74
CA LEU A 131 -6.42 -3.37 7.62
C LEU A 131 -5.05 -3.26 6.96
N LEU A 132 -4.03 -2.89 7.75
CA LEU A 132 -2.66 -3.00 7.32
C LEU A 132 -2.10 -4.34 7.77
N VAL A 133 -1.66 -5.16 6.82
CA VAL A 133 -0.98 -6.43 7.10
C VAL A 133 0.51 -6.24 6.86
N ILE A 134 1.31 -6.60 7.86
CA ILE A 134 2.76 -6.67 7.75
C ILE A 134 3.14 -8.13 7.52
N HIS A 135 3.72 -8.41 6.36
CA HIS A 135 4.25 -9.72 6.02
C HIS A 135 5.59 -9.93 6.74
N SER A 136 5.73 -11.03 7.49
CA SER A 136 6.96 -11.33 8.23
C SER A 136 8.17 -11.40 7.30
N PHE A 137 9.28 -10.83 7.76
CA PHE A 137 10.59 -11.08 7.18
C PHE A 137 10.86 -12.58 7.28
N LYS A 138 11.09 -13.26 6.14
CA LYS A 138 11.98 -14.42 6.22
C LYS A 138 13.34 -13.84 6.59
N HIS A 139 13.75 -13.99 7.84
CA HIS A 139 15.17 -13.90 8.20
C HIS A 139 15.89 -15.06 7.49
N ALA A 140 16.12 -14.93 6.19
CA ALA A 140 17.28 -15.54 5.60
C ALA A 140 18.48 -14.73 6.13
N ASP A 141 19.50 -15.42 6.62
CA ASP A 141 20.78 -14.86 7.12
C ASP A 141 20.79 -14.25 8.53
N THR A 142 20.72 -15.12 9.55
CA THR A 142 21.61 -14.97 10.73
C THR A 142 22.06 -16.34 11.29
N ALA A 143 21.53 -17.47 10.81
CA ALA A 143 21.95 -18.80 11.27
C ALA A 143 23.19 -19.38 10.56
N GLU A 144 23.71 -18.78 9.49
CA GLU A 144 24.85 -19.36 8.76
C GLU A 144 26.24 -18.89 9.23
N ARG A 145 26.34 -18.07 10.30
CA ARG A 145 27.64 -17.53 10.75
C ARG A 145 28.27 -18.21 11.96
N ASN A 146 27.52 -19.00 12.71
CA ASN A 146 28.08 -19.87 13.74
C ASN A 146 27.66 -21.29 13.40
N GLY A 147 28.62 -22.13 13.01
CA GLY A 147 28.41 -23.53 12.64
C GLY A 147 27.96 -24.40 13.81
N GLU A 148 26.79 -24.12 14.35
CA GLU A 148 26.07 -25.02 15.26
C GLU A 148 24.92 -25.66 14.49
N ASN A 149 25.02 -26.99 14.42
CA ASN A 149 24.09 -27.90 13.77
C ASN A 149 22.64 -27.69 14.26
N PRO A 150 21.67 -27.33 13.40
CA PRO A 150 20.30 -27.06 13.82
C PRO A 150 19.45 -28.33 14.07
N LEU A 151 20.06 -29.53 14.07
CA LEU A 151 19.34 -30.77 14.39
C LEU A 151 19.34 -31.05 15.90
N ARG A 152 18.50 -30.29 16.62
CA ARG A 152 17.95 -30.49 17.97
C ARG A 152 17.26 -29.15 18.26
N PHE A 153 15.96 -28.95 18.13
CA PHE A 153 14.87 -29.61 18.84
C PHE A 153 13.60 -29.47 17.99
N ILE A 154 12.99 -30.59 17.59
CA ILE A 154 11.57 -30.66 17.25
C ILE A 154 11.04 -31.86 18.01
N GLU A 155 10.54 -31.62 19.22
CA GLU A 155 9.45 -32.41 19.79
C GLU A 155 8.23 -31.50 19.81
N GLU A 156 7.25 -31.91 19.02
CA GLU A 156 5.79 -31.77 19.11
C GLU A 156 5.16 -30.50 19.74
N GLY A 157 4.23 -29.88 19.02
CA GLY A 157 3.20 -29.03 19.63
C GLY A 157 2.64 -27.89 18.78
N GLU A 158 1.66 -28.20 17.94
CA GLU A 158 0.42 -27.43 17.73
C GLU A 158 0.40 -25.91 17.42
N THR A 159 -0.25 -25.64 16.28
CA THR A 159 -1.14 -24.50 15.93
C THR A 159 -0.54 -23.16 15.50
N GLY A 160 -0.92 -22.78 14.27
CA GLY A 160 -0.60 -21.50 13.64
C GLY A 160 -1.28 -20.31 14.32
N GLY A 161 -0.47 -19.31 14.68
CA GLY A 161 -0.91 -18.03 15.19
C GLY A 161 -0.94 -16.96 14.09
N THR A 162 -2.14 -16.61 13.64
CA THR A 162 -2.41 -15.34 12.96
C THR A 162 -2.42 -14.23 14.02
N TRP A 163 -1.50 -13.27 13.94
CA TRP A 163 -1.50 -12.11 14.84
C TRP A 163 -2.47 -11.05 14.31
N LEU A 164 -3.70 -11.07 14.82
CA LEU A 164 -4.67 -9.98 14.70
C LEU A 164 -4.45 -9.01 15.86
N ILE A 165 -4.03 -7.79 15.57
CA ILE A 165 -4.02 -6.69 16.54
C ILE A 165 -5.46 -6.14 16.61
N ARG A 166 -6.10 -6.26 17.77
CA ARG A 166 -7.40 -5.64 18.10
C ARG A 166 -7.22 -4.19 18.52
#